data_AF-A0A1X7AJ55-F1
#
_entry.id   AF-A0A1X7AJ55-F1
#
_cell.length_a   1.000
_cell.length_b   1.000
_cell.length_c   1.000
_cell.angle_alpha   90.00
_cell.angle_beta   90.00
_cell.angle_gamma   90.00
#
_symmetry.space_group_name_H-M   'P 1'
#
loop_
_entity.id
_entity.type
_entity.pdbx_description
1 polymer ?
#
loop_
_entity_poly.entity_id
_entity_poly.type
_entity_poly.pdbx_seq_one_letter_code
_entity_poly.pdbx_strand_id
1 'polypeptide(L)' 'MDLLALLAGFDLWEWLGITAGTGGWVGLTWWLGEFTEKRGGDRESGALIGFFVPGIIALVVWGIISFT' A
#
# COMPACT_ATOMS: atom_id res chain seq x y z
N MET A 1 20.73 -11.50 -6.73
CA MET A 1 19.58 -12.34 -7.13
C MET A 1 18.79 -11.55 -8.15
N ASP A 2 18.48 -12.12 -9.32
CA ASP A 2 17.61 -11.42 -10.27
C ASP A 2 16.13 -11.48 -9.83
N LEU A 3 15.31 -10.59 -10.39
CA LEU A 3 13.90 -10.49 -10.02
C LEU A 3 13.12 -11.78 -10.27
N LEU A 4 13.44 -12.54 -11.32
CA LEU A 4 12.77 -13.80 -11.64
C LEU A 4 13.08 -14.86 -10.59
N ALA A 5 14.33 -14.94 -10.13
CA ALA A 5 14.74 -15.83 -9.05
C ALA A 5 14.08 -15.46 -7.70
N LEU A 6 13.83 -14.17 -7.43
CA LEU A 6 13.05 -13.73 -6.27
C LEU A 6 11.61 -14.24 -6.35
N LEU A 7 10.94 -13.96 -7.48
CA LEU A 7 9.53 -14.26 -7.66
C LEU A 7 9.26 -15.77 -7.72
N ALA A 8 10.19 -16.56 -8.26
CA ALA A 8 10.11 -18.01 -8.27
C ALA A 8 10.31 -18.64 -6.87
N GLY A 9 10.94 -17.91 -5.95
CA GLY A 9 11.14 -18.34 -4.56
C GLY A 9 9.92 -18.12 -3.66
N PHE A 10 8.93 -17.36 -4.12
CA PHE A 10 7.77 -17.04 -3.30
C PHE A 10 6.78 -18.19 -3.18
N ASP A 11 6.37 -18.47 -1.95
CA ASP A 11 5.30 -19.41 -1.66
C ASP A 11 3.91 -18.79 -1.88
N LEU A 12 2.86 -19.61 -1.76
CA LEU A 12 1.49 -19.16 -1.96
C LEU A 12 1.08 -18.05 -0.98
N TRP A 13 1.56 -18.08 0.25
CA TRP A 13 1.20 -17.09 1.27
C TRP A 13 1.85 -15.74 1.00
N GLU A 14 3.09 -15.73 0.52
CA GLU A 14 3.78 -14.51 0.10
C GLU A 14 3.07 -13.86 -1.08
N TRP A 15 2.66 -14.65 -2.08
CA TRP A 15 1.86 -14.16 -3.21
C TRP A 15 0.50 -13.60 -2.79
N LEU A 16 -0.19 -14.29 -1.89
CA LEU A 16 -1.46 -13.81 -1.34
C LEU A 16 -1.27 -12.53 -0.53
N GLY A 17 -0.21 -12.44 0.27
CA GLY A 17 0.13 -11.26 1.06
C GLY A 17 0.40 -10.04 0.18
N ILE A 18 1.20 -10.21 -0.89
CA ILE A 18 1.47 -9.15 -1.87
C ILE A 18 0.17 -8.72 -2.56
N THR A 19 -0.62 -9.67 -3.04
CA THR A 19 -1.87 -9.38 -3.76
C THR A 19 -2.88 -8.66 -2.87
N ALA A 20 -3.08 -9.13 -1.64
CA ALA A 20 -3.98 -8.53 -0.68
C ALA A 20 -3.49 -7.16 -0.22
N GLY A 21 -2.18 -7.01 0.01
CA GLY A 21 -1.56 -5.73 0.37
C GLY A 21 -1.70 -4.69 -0.72
N THR A 22 -1.36 -5.03 -1.97
CA THR A 22 -1.54 -4.14 -3.13
C THR A 22 -3.01 -3.83 -3.37
N GLY A 23 -3.90 -4.81 -3.31
CA GLY A 23 -5.34 -4.62 -3.47
C GLY A 23 -5.93 -3.69 -2.40
N GLY A 24 -5.53 -3.89 -1.14
CA GLY A 24 -5.91 -3.04 -0.02
C GLY A 24 -5.42 -1.60 -0.20
N TRP A 25 -4.17 -1.41 -0.63
CA TRP A 25 -3.59 -0.10 -0.88
C TRP A 25 -4.33 0.66 -1.99
N VAL A 26 -4.54 0.01 -3.13
CA VAL A 26 -5.29 0.59 -4.25
C VAL A 26 -6.73 0.91 -3.84
N GLY A 27 -7.37 -0.01 -3.11
CA GLY A 27 -8.72 0.19 -2.56
C GLY A 27 -8.81 1.39 -1.63
N LEU A 28 -7.82 1.57 -0.74
CA LEU A 28 -7.75 2.70 0.18
C LEU A 28 -7.56 4.03 -0.56
N THR A 29 -6.68 4.03 -1.57
CA THR A 29 -6.42 5.18 -2.45
C THR A 29 -7.70 5.63 -3.15
N TRP A 30 -8.40 4.68 -3.77
CA TRP A 30 -9.68 4.94 -4.44
C TRP A 30 -10.75 5.43 -3.47
N TRP A 31 -10.91 4.74 -2.34
CA TRP A 31 -11.93 5.07 -1.34
C TRP A 31 -11.72 6.47 -0.72
N LEU A 32 -10.48 6.86 -0.42
CA LEU A 32 -10.18 8.18 0.14
C LEU A 32 -10.37 9.31 -0.88
N GLY A 33 -10.04 9.08 -2.16
CA GLY A 33 -10.39 10.01 -3.23
C GLY A 33 -11.90 10.22 -3.33
N GLU A 34 -12.67 9.13 -3.34
CA GLU A 34 -14.13 9.18 -3.41
C GLU A 34 -14.76 9.84 -2.17
N PHE A 35 -14.20 9.57 -0.98
CA PHE A 35 -14.68 10.12 0.28
C PHE A 35 -14.45 11.64 0.39
N THR A 36 -13.30 12.12 -0.07
CA THR A 36 -12.97 13.55 -0.07
C THR A 36 -13.85 14.32 -1.06
N GLU A 37 -14.07 13.77 -2.25
CA GLU A 37 -14.98 14.33 -3.26
C GLU A 37 -16.41 14.48 -2.70
N LYS A 38 -16.93 13.44 -2.03
CA LYS A 38 -18.28 13.46 -1.41
C LYS A 38 -18.43 14.50 -0.30
N ARG A 39 -17.33 14.99 0.27
CA ARG A 39 -17.32 16.05 1.29
C ARG A 39 -17.04 17.43 0.72
N GLY A 40 -17.06 17.58 -0.61
CA GLY A 40 -16.75 18.83 -1.28
C GLY A 40 -15.26 19.19 -1.28
N GLY A 41 -14.40 18.21 -0.96
CA GLY A 41 -12.95 18.34 -1.06
C GLY A 41 -12.43 17.91 -2.45
N ASP A 42 -11.14 18.14 -2.67
CA ASP A 42 -10.46 17.69 -3.88
C ASP A 42 -10.19 16.18 -3.84
N ARG A 43 -10.73 15.48 -4.85
CA ARG A 43 -10.56 14.04 -5.05
C ARG A 43 -9.09 13.65 -5.17
N GLU A 44 -8.29 14.47 -5.85
CA GLU A 44 -6.87 14.18 -6.08
C GLU A 44 -6.10 14.20 -4.75
N SER A 45 -6.34 15.21 -3.92
CA SER A 45 -5.78 15.31 -2.58
C SER A 45 -6.13 14.12 -1.68
N GLY A 46 -7.38 13.63 -1.73
CA GLY A 46 -7.78 12.42 -0.99
C GLY A 46 -7.12 11.15 -1.49
N ALA A 47 -7.00 11.00 -2.82
CA ALA A 47 -6.28 9.88 -3.42
C ALA A 47 -4.78 9.92 -3.04
N LEU A 48 -4.15 11.10 -3.03
CA LEU A 48 -2.75 11.26 -2.62
C LEU A 48 -2.55 10.84 -1.16
N ILE A 49 -3.46 11.19 -0.26
CA ILE A 49 -3.42 10.73 1.14
C ILE A 49 -3.51 9.20 1.19
N GLY A 50 -4.47 8.61 0.46
CA GLY A 50 -4.63 7.16 0.43
C GLY A 50 -3.46 6.42 -0.24
N PHE A 51 -2.72 7.08 -1.11
CA PHE A 51 -1.51 6.54 -1.71
C PHE A 51 -0.29 6.66 -0.79
N PHE A 52 0.00 7.85 -0.24
CA PHE A 52 1.24 8.09 0.51
C PHE A 52 1.21 7.64 1.96
N VAL A 53 0.09 7.78 2.66
CA VAL A 53 0.02 7.46 4.11
C VAL A 53 0.32 6.00 4.41
N PRO A 54 -0.24 5.00 3.69
CA PRO A 54 0.12 3.60 3.92
C PRO A 54 1.60 3.33 3.68
N GLY A 55 2.20 3.95 2.66
CA GLY A 55 3.64 3.82 2.38
C GLY A 55 4.51 4.39 3.48
N ILE A 56 4.15 5.56 4.03
CA ILE A 56 4.85 6.16 5.18
C ILE A 56 4.74 5.25 6.41
N ILE A 57 3.56 4.71 6.69
CA ILE A 57 3.35 3.76 7.81
C ILE A 57 4.25 2.53 7.63
N ALA A 58 4.28 1.94 6.43
CA ALA A 58 5.13 0.79 6.15
C ALA A 58 6.61 1.09 6.40
N LEU A 59 7.10 2.26 5.97
CA LEU A 59 8.48 2.68 6.22
C LEU A 59 8.79 2.88 7.70
N VAL A 60 7.89 3.50 8.45
CA VAL A 60 8.07 3.71 9.90
C VAL A 60 8.07 2.39 10.66
N VAL A 61 7.09 1.52 10.38
CA VAL A 61 6.99 0.19 11.01
C VAL A 61 8.22 -0.65 10.68
N TRP A 62 8.64 -0.67 9.41
CA TRP A 62 9.86 -1.35 8.99
C TRP A 62 11.10 -0.83 9.72
N GLY A 63 11.22 0.51 9.83
CA GLY A 63 12.30 1.16 10.56
C GLY A 63 12.33 0.69 12.02
N ILE A 64 11.19 0.76 12.72
CA ILE A 64 11.10 0.30 14.12
C ILE A 64 11.55 -1.16 14.23
N ILE A 65 11.00 -2.07 13.43
CA ILE A 65 11.33 -3.50 13.48
C ILE A 65 12.81 -3.75 13.19
N SER A 66 13.42 -2.97 12.29
CA SER A 66 14.83 -3.17 11.91
C SER A 66 15.83 -2.67 12.94
N PHE A 67 15.42 -1.80 13.87
CA PHE A 67 16.27 -1.18 14.89
C PHE A 67 15.95 -1.60 16.33
N THR A 68 15.02 -2.55 16.51
CA THR A 68 14.69 -3.15 17.82
C THR A 68 15.13 -4.62 17.85
#